data_AF-A0A845HRB9-F1
#
_entry.id   AF-A0A845HRB9-F1
#
_cell.length_a   1.000
_cell.length_b   1.000
_cell.length_c   1.000
_cell.angle_alpha   90.00
_cell.angle_beta   90.00
_cell.angle_gamma   90.00
#
_symmetry.space_group_name_H-M   'P 1'
#
loop_
_entity.id
_entity.type
_entity.pdbx_description
1 polymer ?
#
loop_
_entity_poly.entity_id
_entity_poly.type
_entity_poly.pdbx_seq_one_letter_code
_entity_poly.pdbx_strand_id
1 'polypeptide(L)'
;RGSSSDGGRWLEQAALAARAGGDPVRIDVIDAASGICDTFRDWKAAQERWSGRFGTDLEGVAPIAAGWISDFFGTCAFQRSDYGRAIGHLMLSYETALATGQIRRAIIVATNIGNGFTSLNAHEAALDWMQRGLDLARPTGWPLSIGMCLMQTAETLRQLGQREAAQTLLREALNTLAPLSGSRAYAVALEYQGDLALDLGNHAAALESFTRLASRGDALGQTDFRSSARRGQA
;
A
#
# COMPACT_ATOMS: atom_id res chain seq x y z
N ARG A 1 4.91 -4.66 -15.70
CA ARG A 1 4.51 -3.29 -16.10
C ARG A 1 3.01 -3.19 -15.92
N GLY A 2 2.52 -2.31 -15.06
CA GLY A 2 1.09 -2.04 -14.92
C GLY A 2 0.92 -0.53 -14.96
N SER A 3 0.33 -0.02 -16.04
CA SER A 3 -0.09 1.38 -16.08
C SER A 3 -1.36 1.49 -15.22
N SER A 4 -1.41 2.46 -14.30
CA SER A 4 -2.61 2.73 -13.49
C SER A 4 -3.84 3.05 -14.35
N SER A 5 -3.62 3.59 -15.56
CA SER A 5 -4.68 3.82 -16.58
C SER A 5 -5.32 2.52 -17.08
N ASP A 6 -4.52 1.46 -17.24
CA ASP A 6 -5.03 0.18 -17.73
C ASP A 6 -5.83 -0.54 -16.64
N GLY A 7 -5.42 -0.38 -15.38
CA GLY A 7 -6.07 -1.00 -14.22
C GLY A 7 -7.55 -0.61 -14.09
N GLY A 8 -7.88 0.68 -14.28
CA GLY A 8 -9.27 1.14 -14.25
C GLY A 8 -10.12 0.52 -15.35
N ARG A 9 -9.57 0.42 -16.57
CA ARG A 9 -10.25 -0.22 -17.70
C ARG A 9 -10.52 -1.71 -17.46
N TRP A 10 -9.56 -2.44 -16.88
CA TRP A 10 -9.73 -3.85 -16.55
C TRP A 10 -10.79 -4.08 -15.47
N LEU A 11 -10.84 -3.21 -14.45
CA LEU A 11 -11.88 -3.26 -13.42
C LEU A 11 -13.27 -3.00 -14.02
N GLU A 12 -13.39 -2.02 -14.93
CA GLU A 12 -14.65 -1.73 -15.62
C GLU A 12 -15.12 -2.92 -16.47
N GLN A 13 -14.22 -3.51 -17.27
CA GLN A 13 -14.53 -4.70 -18.06
C GLN A 13 -14.92 -5.90 -17.18
N ALA A 14 -14.21 -6.12 -16.08
CA ALA A 14 -14.53 -7.17 -15.13
C ALA A 14 -15.92 -6.94 -14.49
N ALA A 15 -16.26 -5.69 -14.17
CA ALA A 15 -17.54 -5.33 -13.59
C ALA A 15 -18.70 -5.57 -14.58
N LEU A 16 -18.52 -5.23 -15.86
CA LEU A 16 -19.48 -5.54 -16.93
C LEU A 16 -19.68 -7.05 -17.07
N ALA A 17 -18.60 -7.82 -17.07
CA ALA A 17 -18.66 -9.29 -17.18
C ALA A 17 -19.37 -9.92 -15.96
N ALA A 18 -19.08 -9.43 -14.75
CA ALA A 18 -19.72 -9.92 -13.53
C ALA A 18 -21.23 -9.63 -13.51
N ARG A 19 -21.64 -8.43 -13.97
CA ARG A 19 -23.05 -8.05 -14.12
C ARG A 19 -23.76 -8.90 -15.17
N ALA A 20 -23.14 -9.12 -16.34
CA ALA A 20 -23.70 -9.98 -17.38
C ALA A 20 -23.87 -11.43 -16.91
N GLY A 21 -22.97 -11.92 -16.05
CA GLY A 21 -23.03 -13.25 -15.46
C GLY A 21 -23.95 -13.39 -14.24
N GLY A 22 -24.50 -12.30 -13.71
CA GLY A 22 -25.38 -12.33 -12.54
C GLY A 22 -24.71 -12.83 -11.24
N ASP A 23 -23.40 -12.60 -11.07
CA ASP A 23 -22.63 -13.02 -9.88
C ASP A 23 -22.52 -11.87 -8.87
N PRO A 24 -23.41 -11.79 -7.85
CA PRO A 24 -23.46 -10.66 -6.93
C PRO A 24 -22.17 -10.51 -6.11
N VAL A 25 -21.55 -11.62 -5.71
CA VAL A 25 -20.31 -11.62 -4.91
C VAL A 25 -19.17 -11.02 -5.73
N ARG A 26 -19.05 -11.42 -7.00
CA ARG A 26 -18.02 -10.87 -7.88
C ARG A 26 -18.26 -9.40 -8.19
N ILE A 27 -19.52 -8.98 -8.35
CA ILE A 27 -19.88 -7.57 -8.52
C ILE A 27 -19.43 -6.77 -7.29
N ASP A 28 -19.75 -7.22 -6.08
CA ASP A 28 -19.36 -6.54 -4.83
C ASP A 28 -17.84 -6.38 -4.72
N VAL A 29 -17.09 -7.46 -4.97
CA VAL A 29 -15.62 -7.43 -4.92
C VAL A 29 -15.04 -6.43 -5.92
N ILE A 30 -15.52 -6.42 -7.16
CA ILE A 30 -14.98 -5.54 -8.22
C ILE A 30 -15.38 -4.08 -7.98
N ASP A 31 -16.61 -3.84 -7.54
CA ASP A 31 -17.10 -2.51 -7.21
C ASP A 31 -16.30 -1.93 -6.03
N ALA A 32 -16.06 -2.72 -4.97
CA ALA A 32 -15.22 -2.30 -3.84
C ALA A 32 -13.75 -2.08 -4.24
N ALA A 33 -13.19 -2.94 -5.10
CA ALA A 33 -11.85 -2.74 -5.66
C ALA A 33 -11.75 -1.43 -6.47
N SER A 34 -12.79 -1.13 -7.25
CA SER A 34 -12.89 0.12 -8.01
C SER A 34 -12.97 1.33 -7.07
N GLY A 35 -13.76 1.22 -6.01
CA GLY A 35 -13.80 2.21 -4.94
C GLY A 35 -12.44 2.49 -4.33
N ILE A 36 -11.68 1.46 -3.97
CA ILE A 36 -10.31 1.61 -3.45
C ILE A 36 -9.44 2.37 -4.47
N CYS A 37 -9.47 2.00 -5.74
CA CYS A 37 -8.70 2.72 -6.77
C CYS A 37 -9.12 4.18 -6.93
N ASP A 38 -10.42 4.47 -6.87
CA ASP A 38 -10.94 5.83 -6.97
C ASP A 38 -10.52 6.67 -5.75
N THR A 39 -10.44 6.09 -4.55
CA THR A 39 -10.02 6.85 -3.34
C THR A 39 -8.62 7.42 -3.44
N PHE A 40 -7.70 6.74 -4.14
CA PHE A 40 -6.35 7.27 -4.37
C PHE A 40 -6.31 8.40 -5.40
N ARG A 41 -7.35 8.56 -6.24
CA ARG A 41 -7.45 9.69 -7.18
C ARG A 41 -8.18 10.86 -6.53
N ASP A 42 -9.35 10.59 -5.97
CA ASP A 42 -10.20 11.56 -5.27
C ASP A 42 -11.08 10.82 -4.26
N TRP A 43 -10.68 10.84 -3.00
CA TRP A 43 -11.40 10.13 -1.95
C TRP A 43 -12.79 10.71 -1.66
N LYS A 44 -13.03 12.00 -1.94
CA LYS A 44 -14.34 12.62 -1.73
C LYS A 44 -15.32 12.14 -2.79
N ALA A 45 -14.93 12.21 -4.05
CA ALA A 45 -15.74 11.70 -5.17
C ALA A 45 -15.96 10.18 -5.06
N ALA A 46 -14.94 9.43 -4.64
CA ALA A 46 -15.06 8.00 -4.40
C ALA A 46 -16.06 7.70 -3.28
N GLN A 47 -16.01 8.44 -2.17
CA GLN A 47 -16.96 8.28 -1.09
C GLN A 47 -18.38 8.56 -1.57
N GLU A 48 -18.64 9.69 -2.24
CA GLU A 48 -19.97 10.04 -2.75
C GLU A 48 -20.52 8.99 -3.72
N ARG A 49 -19.66 8.49 -4.62
CA ARG A 49 -20.03 7.49 -5.61
C ARG A 49 -20.39 6.14 -4.99
N TRP A 50 -19.60 5.69 -4.01
CA TRP A 50 -19.68 4.32 -3.50
C TRP A 50 -20.45 4.20 -2.17
N SER A 51 -20.72 5.31 -1.46
CA SER A 51 -21.49 5.29 -0.20
C SER A 51 -22.94 4.87 -0.37
N GLY A 52 -23.53 5.05 -1.56
CA GLY A 52 -24.87 4.54 -1.87
C GLY A 52 -24.90 3.05 -2.21
N ARG A 53 -23.74 2.45 -2.51
CA ARG A 53 -23.61 1.06 -2.96
C ARG A 53 -23.28 0.09 -1.82
N PHE A 54 -22.54 0.56 -0.82
CA PHE A 54 -22.06 -0.26 0.29
C PHE A 54 -22.47 0.34 1.64
N GLY A 55 -22.91 -0.54 2.56
CA GLY A 55 -23.09 -0.21 3.98
C GLY A 55 -21.89 -0.67 4.80
N THR A 56 -21.74 -0.12 6.00
CA THR A 56 -20.75 -0.60 6.99
C THR A 56 -21.22 -1.84 7.75
N ASP A 57 -22.53 -2.11 7.73
CA ASP A 57 -23.08 -3.38 8.18
C ASP A 57 -22.89 -4.43 7.09
N LEU A 58 -22.14 -5.48 7.41
CA LEU A 58 -21.74 -6.54 6.49
C LEU A 58 -22.36 -7.89 6.87
N GLU A 59 -23.39 -7.88 7.71
CA GLU A 59 -24.14 -9.10 8.04
C GLU A 59 -24.74 -9.72 6.76
N GLY A 60 -24.54 -11.02 6.58
CA GLY A 60 -25.00 -11.76 5.39
C GLY A 60 -24.20 -11.51 4.10
N VAL A 61 -23.23 -10.59 4.10
CA VAL A 61 -22.33 -10.38 2.95
C VAL A 61 -21.31 -11.52 2.88
N ALA A 62 -21.05 -12.04 1.67
CA ALA A 62 -20.05 -13.09 1.48
C ALA A 62 -18.67 -12.65 2.03
N PRO A 63 -17.93 -13.50 2.76
CA PRO A 63 -16.70 -13.08 3.45
C PRO A 63 -15.65 -12.42 2.54
N ILE A 64 -15.52 -12.89 1.30
CA ILE A 64 -14.64 -12.29 0.31
C ILE A 64 -15.05 -10.84 0.01
N ALA A 65 -16.33 -10.60 -0.26
CA ALA A 65 -16.88 -9.28 -0.56
C ALA A 65 -16.82 -8.36 0.66
N ALA A 66 -17.17 -8.86 1.84
CA ALA A 66 -17.08 -8.13 3.10
C ALA A 66 -15.67 -7.59 3.35
N GLY A 67 -14.63 -8.39 3.07
CA GLY A 67 -13.25 -7.95 3.16
C GLY A 67 -12.88 -6.82 2.20
N TRP A 68 -13.37 -6.89 0.95
CA TRP A 68 -13.14 -5.83 -0.03
C TRP A 68 -13.87 -4.53 0.31
N ILE A 69 -15.13 -4.63 0.73
CA ILE A 69 -15.94 -3.49 1.15
C ILE A 69 -15.35 -2.84 2.40
N SER A 70 -14.93 -3.63 3.38
CA SER A 70 -14.32 -3.09 4.60
C SER A 70 -13.01 -2.35 4.29
N ASP A 71 -12.14 -2.89 3.45
CA ASP A 71 -10.91 -2.18 3.01
C ASP A 71 -11.20 -0.88 2.26
N PHE A 72 -12.26 -0.82 1.45
CA PHE A 72 -12.70 0.43 0.84
C PHE A 72 -13.01 1.50 1.91
N PHE A 73 -13.79 1.16 2.94
CA PHE A 73 -14.05 2.07 4.06
C PHE A 73 -12.79 2.40 4.86
N GLY A 74 -11.91 1.41 5.07
CA GLY A 74 -10.62 1.59 5.74
C GLY A 74 -9.73 2.58 4.99
N THR A 75 -9.60 2.43 3.68
CA THR A 75 -8.84 3.35 2.81
C THR A 75 -9.45 4.75 2.82
N CYS A 76 -10.79 4.86 2.74
CA CYS A 76 -11.48 6.14 2.88
C CYS A 76 -11.19 6.84 4.22
N ALA A 77 -11.23 6.09 5.33
CA ALA A 77 -10.92 6.62 6.66
C ALA A 77 -9.45 7.05 6.77
N PHE A 78 -8.53 6.29 6.19
CA PHE A 78 -7.11 6.62 6.14
C PHE A 78 -6.85 7.95 5.43
N GLN A 79 -7.52 8.21 4.30
CA GLN A 79 -7.41 9.48 3.56
C GLN A 79 -7.95 10.69 4.34
N ARG A 80 -8.74 10.47 5.40
CA ARG A 80 -9.23 11.50 6.32
C ARG A 80 -8.40 11.60 7.60
N SER A 81 -7.29 10.86 7.68
CA SER A 81 -6.49 10.71 8.90
C SER A 81 -7.26 10.15 10.10
N ASP A 82 -8.39 9.47 9.87
CA ASP A 82 -9.13 8.74 10.89
C ASP A 82 -8.53 7.32 11.03
N TYR A 83 -7.28 7.28 11.52
CA TYR A 83 -6.48 6.06 11.53
C TYR A 83 -7.08 4.97 12.43
N GLY A 84 -7.74 5.35 13.53
CA GLY A 84 -8.41 4.38 14.42
C GLY A 84 -9.54 3.62 13.70
N ARG A 85 -10.44 4.34 13.01
CA ARG A 85 -11.49 3.68 12.22
C ARG A 85 -10.91 2.94 11.03
N ALA A 86 -9.88 3.49 10.39
CA ALA A 86 -9.19 2.81 9.28
C ALA A 86 -8.66 1.44 9.72
N ILE A 87 -7.96 1.38 10.85
CA ILE A 87 -7.41 0.14 11.41
C ILE A 87 -8.51 -0.88 11.66
N GLY A 88 -9.64 -0.49 12.28
CA GLY A 88 -10.75 -1.42 12.55
C GLY A 88 -11.30 -2.06 11.28
N HIS A 89 -11.51 -1.25 10.23
CA HIS A 89 -11.95 -1.74 8.92
C HIS A 89 -10.92 -2.66 8.25
N LEU A 90 -9.64 -2.30 8.32
CA LEU A 90 -8.55 -3.08 7.74
C LEU A 90 -8.33 -4.41 8.48
N MET A 91 -8.53 -4.47 9.80
CA MET A 91 -8.45 -5.73 10.55
C MET A 91 -9.48 -6.75 10.06
N LEU A 92 -10.74 -6.33 9.84
CA LEU A 92 -11.75 -7.21 9.23
C LEU A 92 -11.33 -7.64 7.81
N SER A 93 -10.78 -6.72 7.01
CA SER A 93 -10.27 -7.07 5.67
C SER A 93 -9.11 -8.07 5.73
N TYR A 94 -8.26 -8.01 6.75
CA TYR A 94 -7.14 -8.93 6.93
C TYR A 94 -7.64 -10.33 7.30
N GLU A 95 -8.54 -10.43 8.28
CA GLU A 95 -9.11 -11.69 8.74
C GLU A 95 -9.88 -12.40 7.61
N THR A 96 -10.72 -11.67 6.89
CA THR A 96 -11.46 -12.22 5.74
C THR A 96 -10.52 -12.61 4.60
N ALA A 97 -9.45 -11.85 4.34
CA ALA A 97 -8.47 -12.20 3.33
C ALA A 97 -7.75 -13.53 3.68
N LEU A 98 -7.40 -13.74 4.95
CA LEU A 98 -6.86 -15.03 5.40
C LEU A 98 -7.88 -16.17 5.26
N ALA A 99 -9.10 -15.97 5.75
CA ALA A 99 -10.15 -16.97 5.71
C ALA A 99 -10.54 -17.41 4.29
N THR A 100 -10.35 -16.51 3.31
CA THR A 100 -10.67 -16.77 1.89
C THR A 100 -9.45 -17.09 1.03
N GLY A 101 -8.25 -17.21 1.63
CA GLY A 101 -7.01 -17.56 0.91
C GLY A 101 -6.43 -16.43 0.05
N GLN A 102 -6.87 -15.18 0.22
CA GLN A 102 -6.36 -14.01 -0.51
C GLN A 102 -5.03 -13.51 0.09
N ILE A 103 -3.99 -14.36 0.06
CA ILE A 103 -2.70 -14.10 0.75
C ILE A 103 -2.07 -12.77 0.34
N ARG A 104 -2.05 -12.43 -0.95
CA ARG A 104 -1.50 -11.13 -1.41
C ARG A 104 -2.23 -9.95 -0.78
N ARG A 105 -3.55 -10.05 -0.61
CA ARG A 105 -4.38 -9.02 0.00
C ARG A 105 -4.12 -8.93 1.50
N ALA A 106 -4.03 -10.06 2.19
CA ALA A 106 -3.66 -10.10 3.61
C ALA A 106 -2.31 -9.40 3.87
N ILE A 107 -1.30 -9.61 3.02
CA ILE A 107 0.01 -8.93 3.11
C ILE A 107 -0.14 -7.40 2.97
N ILE A 108 -0.87 -6.95 1.94
CA ILE A 108 -1.09 -5.52 1.67
C ILE A 108 -1.82 -4.87 2.85
N VAL A 109 -2.90 -5.50 3.31
CA VAL A 109 -3.74 -4.98 4.39
C VAL A 109 -2.96 -4.95 5.71
N ALA A 110 -2.17 -5.99 6.04
CA ALA A 110 -1.32 -5.98 7.23
C ALA A 110 -0.33 -4.80 7.22
N THR A 111 0.24 -4.50 6.06
CA THR A 111 1.15 -3.35 5.90
C THR A 111 0.40 -2.02 6.09
N ASN A 112 -0.83 -1.91 5.58
CA ASN A 112 -1.67 -0.71 5.77
C ASN A 112 -2.09 -0.52 7.22
N ILE A 113 -2.39 -1.61 7.94
CA ILE A 113 -2.66 -1.57 9.39
C ILE A 113 -1.43 -1.07 10.13
N GLY A 114 -0.24 -1.61 9.81
CA GLY A 114 1.03 -1.16 10.37
C GLY A 114 1.24 0.34 10.17
N ASN A 115 1.00 0.84 8.96
CA ASN A 115 1.07 2.28 8.66
C ASN A 115 0.07 3.12 9.46
N GLY A 116 -1.14 2.58 9.70
CA GLY A 116 -2.14 3.22 10.56
C GLY A 116 -1.62 3.39 11.99
N PHE A 117 -1.01 2.35 12.55
CA PHE A 117 -0.39 2.42 13.87
C PHE A 117 0.82 3.35 13.91
N THR A 118 1.67 3.36 12.86
CA THR A 118 2.76 4.33 12.72
C THR A 118 2.23 5.77 12.74
N SER A 119 1.14 6.04 12.02
CA SER A 119 0.50 7.37 11.98
C SER A 119 -0.11 7.79 13.33
N LEU A 120 -0.39 6.83 14.21
CA LEU A 120 -0.82 7.05 15.59
C LEU A 120 0.35 7.07 16.59
N ASN A 121 1.61 7.03 16.13
CA ASN A 121 2.82 6.86 16.95
C ASN A 121 2.82 5.59 17.82
N ALA A 122 2.01 4.59 17.48
CA ALA A 122 1.94 3.29 18.15
C ALA A 122 2.93 2.32 17.49
N HIS A 123 4.22 2.64 17.54
CA HIS A 123 5.23 1.98 16.72
C HIS A 123 5.44 0.49 17.04
N GLU A 124 5.25 0.05 18.28
CA GLU A 124 5.33 -1.39 18.64
C GLU A 124 4.24 -2.18 17.91
N ALA A 125 2.99 -1.72 17.98
CA ALA A 125 1.88 -2.32 17.25
C ALA A 125 2.10 -2.26 15.72
N ALA A 126 2.70 -1.17 15.23
CA ALA A 126 3.05 -1.05 13.82
C ALA A 126 4.04 -2.13 13.38
N LEU A 127 5.11 -2.34 14.16
CA LEU A 127 6.12 -3.37 13.89
C LEU A 127 5.54 -4.78 13.96
N ASP A 128 4.66 -5.07 14.91
CA ASP A 128 3.96 -6.35 14.99
C ASP A 128 3.17 -6.65 13.71
N TRP A 129 2.42 -5.67 13.21
CA TRP A 129 1.65 -5.80 11.97
C TRP A 129 2.53 -5.91 10.73
N MET A 130 3.63 -5.16 10.69
CA MET A 130 4.62 -5.25 9.62
C MET A 130 5.31 -6.61 9.59
N GLN A 131 5.61 -7.20 10.76
CA GLN A 131 6.15 -8.55 10.88
C GLN A 131 5.17 -9.60 10.38
N ARG A 132 3.87 -9.51 10.76
CA ARG A 132 2.82 -10.39 10.22
C ARG A 132 2.76 -10.36 8.70
N GLY A 133 2.83 -9.16 8.10
CA GLY A 133 2.86 -9.00 6.65
C GLY A 133 4.10 -9.66 6.02
N LEU A 134 5.27 -9.46 6.63
CA LEU A 134 6.53 -10.04 6.15
C LEU A 134 6.56 -11.57 6.26
N ASP A 135 6.04 -12.14 7.36
CA ASP A 135 5.94 -13.59 7.57
C ASP A 135 5.02 -14.24 6.55
N LEU A 136 3.94 -13.56 6.14
CA LEU A 136 3.08 -13.99 5.04
C LEU A 136 3.78 -13.84 3.68
N ALA A 137 4.59 -12.79 3.49
CA ALA A 137 5.20 -12.47 2.21
C ALA A 137 6.41 -13.35 1.87
N ARG A 138 7.32 -13.61 2.83
CA ARG A 138 8.58 -14.33 2.59
C ARG A 138 8.38 -15.70 1.93
N PRO A 139 7.45 -16.57 2.37
CA PRO A 139 7.24 -17.88 1.76
C PRO A 139 6.73 -17.84 0.32
N THR A 140 6.12 -16.73 -0.10
CA THR A 140 5.55 -16.59 -1.45
C THR A 140 6.62 -16.42 -2.54
N GLY A 141 7.82 -15.96 -2.15
CA GLY A 141 8.86 -15.54 -3.09
C GLY A 141 8.46 -14.36 -3.98
N TRP A 142 7.36 -13.64 -3.68
CA TRP A 142 6.89 -12.52 -4.50
C TRP A 142 7.68 -11.25 -4.18
N PRO A 143 8.55 -10.77 -5.09
CA PRO A 143 9.49 -9.71 -4.75
C PRO A 143 8.79 -8.39 -4.40
N LEU A 144 7.66 -8.10 -5.05
CA LEU A 144 6.86 -6.91 -4.76
C LEU A 144 6.31 -6.92 -3.32
N SER A 145 5.71 -8.03 -2.90
CA SER A 145 5.13 -8.17 -1.56
C SER A 145 6.20 -8.10 -0.48
N ILE A 146 7.31 -8.84 -0.66
CA ILE A 146 8.41 -8.86 0.30
C ILE A 146 9.04 -7.46 0.41
N GLY A 147 9.37 -6.84 -0.72
CA GLY A 147 9.98 -5.51 -0.74
C GLY A 147 9.11 -4.42 -0.13
N MET A 148 7.79 -4.46 -0.36
CA MET A 148 6.85 -3.53 0.26
C MET A 148 6.81 -3.68 1.78
N CYS A 149 6.77 -4.90 2.31
CA CYS A 149 6.82 -5.10 3.76
C CYS A 149 8.14 -4.57 4.34
N LEU A 150 9.28 -4.95 3.74
CA LEU A 150 10.60 -4.52 4.19
C LEU A 150 10.77 -3.00 4.24
N MET A 151 10.39 -2.28 3.17
CA MET A 151 10.55 -0.82 3.13
C MET A 151 9.62 -0.11 4.12
N GLN A 152 8.41 -0.62 4.36
CA GLN A 152 7.49 -0.04 5.33
C GLN A 152 7.94 -0.30 6.77
N THR A 153 8.47 -1.51 7.07
CA THR A 153 9.13 -1.79 8.35
C THR A 153 10.29 -0.84 8.59
N ALA A 154 11.12 -0.63 7.56
CA ALA A 154 12.25 0.27 7.66
C ALA A 154 11.84 1.72 7.96
N GLU A 155 10.76 2.21 7.35
CA GLU A 155 10.24 3.55 7.62
C GLU A 155 9.76 3.69 9.08
N THR A 156 9.05 2.71 9.62
CA THR A 156 8.67 2.71 11.05
C THR A 156 9.89 2.71 11.96
N LEU A 157 10.92 1.92 11.64
CA LEU A 157 12.18 1.91 12.40
C LEU A 157 12.93 3.24 12.31
N ARG A 158 12.92 3.89 11.15
CA ARG A 158 13.51 5.23 10.96
C ARG A 158 12.82 6.26 11.86
N GLN A 159 11.49 6.24 11.91
CA GLN A 159 10.71 7.13 12.79
C GLN A 159 10.95 6.87 14.28
N LEU A 160 11.22 5.61 14.65
CA LEU A 160 11.70 5.22 15.99
C LEU A 160 13.17 5.57 16.27
N GLY A 161 13.90 6.10 15.30
CA GLY A 161 15.32 6.44 15.41
C GLY A 161 16.27 5.24 15.29
N GLN A 162 15.78 4.03 15.01
CA GLN A 162 16.59 2.83 14.79
C GLN A 162 17.17 2.80 13.37
N ARG A 163 18.07 3.74 13.10
CA ARG A 163 18.60 4.06 11.76
C ARG A 163 19.37 2.91 11.12
N GLU A 164 20.16 2.17 11.88
CA GLU A 164 20.96 1.05 11.39
C GLU A 164 20.08 -0.12 10.93
N ALA A 165 19.05 -0.42 11.71
CA ALA A 165 18.07 -1.46 11.38
C ALA A 165 17.25 -1.07 10.13
N ALA A 166 16.79 0.19 10.07
CA ALA A 166 16.13 0.75 8.90
C ALA A 166 17.01 0.65 7.64
N GLN A 167 18.30 0.99 7.74
CA GLN A 167 19.23 0.91 6.61
C GLN A 167 19.40 -0.51 6.10
N THR A 168 19.48 -1.48 7.00
CA THR A 168 19.60 -2.91 6.64
C THR A 168 18.37 -3.38 5.88
N LEU A 169 17.17 -3.05 6.37
CA LEU A 169 15.91 -3.43 5.73
C LEU A 169 15.70 -2.72 4.37
N LEU A 170 16.06 -1.44 4.24
CA LEU A 170 15.98 -0.74 2.95
C LEU A 170 16.91 -1.34 1.90
N ARG A 171 18.11 -1.75 2.31
CA ARG A 171 19.04 -2.46 1.41
C ARG A 171 18.46 -3.80 0.95
N GLU A 172 17.87 -4.57 1.87
CA GLU A 172 17.19 -5.83 1.52
C GLU A 172 15.98 -5.58 0.59
N ALA A 173 15.18 -4.55 0.88
CA ALA A 173 14.02 -4.17 0.07
C ALA A 173 14.43 -3.81 -1.37
N LEU A 174 15.45 -2.97 -1.54
CA LEU A 174 15.94 -2.57 -2.87
C LEU A 174 16.54 -3.75 -3.64
N ASN A 175 17.28 -4.64 -2.98
CA ASN A 175 17.80 -5.86 -3.61
C ASN A 175 16.66 -6.79 -4.04
N THR A 176 15.67 -6.98 -3.18
CA THR A 176 14.48 -7.79 -3.47
C THR A 176 13.69 -7.21 -4.63
N LEU A 177 13.52 -5.88 -4.67
CA LEU A 177 12.78 -5.18 -5.71
C LEU A 177 13.61 -4.91 -6.98
N ALA A 178 14.89 -5.28 -7.04
CA ALA A 178 15.75 -5.03 -8.19
C ALA A 178 15.21 -5.59 -9.53
N PRO A 179 14.63 -6.82 -9.59
CA PRO A 179 13.96 -7.31 -10.80
C PRO A 179 12.73 -6.49 -11.20
N LEU A 180 12.21 -5.70 -10.27
CA LEU A 180 11.07 -4.80 -10.40
C LEU A 180 11.52 -3.34 -10.25
N SER A 181 12.73 -2.98 -10.66
CA SER A 181 13.27 -1.61 -10.63
C SER A 181 12.36 -0.60 -11.35
N GLY A 182 11.50 -1.12 -12.24
CA GLY A 182 10.45 -0.37 -12.91
C GLY A 182 9.22 0.00 -12.05
N SER A 183 9.10 -0.50 -10.83
CA SER A 183 7.89 -0.38 -10.02
C SER A 183 7.84 0.89 -9.18
N ARG A 184 6.62 1.29 -8.79
CA ARG A 184 6.42 2.37 -7.80
C ARG A 184 7.04 2.01 -6.45
N ALA A 185 6.94 0.75 -6.01
CA ALA A 185 7.53 0.29 -4.76
C ALA A 185 9.06 0.49 -4.72
N TYR A 186 9.75 0.21 -5.82
CA TYR A 186 11.20 0.46 -5.90
C TYR A 186 11.54 1.96 -5.76
N ALA A 187 10.74 2.84 -6.38
CA ALA A 187 10.91 4.29 -6.26
C ALA A 187 10.71 4.75 -4.81
N VAL A 188 9.65 4.28 -4.13
CA VAL A 188 9.41 4.60 -2.70
C VAL A 188 10.57 4.11 -1.81
N ALA A 189 11.10 2.91 -2.06
CA ALA A 189 12.25 2.40 -1.31
C ALA A 189 13.51 3.27 -1.50
N LEU A 190 13.73 3.85 -2.69
CA LEU A 190 14.81 4.81 -2.92
C LEU A 190 14.58 6.14 -2.18
N GLU A 191 13.33 6.61 -2.13
CA GLU A 191 12.96 7.81 -1.38
C GLU A 191 13.26 7.65 0.11
N TYR A 192 12.80 6.55 0.72
CA TYR A 192 13.10 6.23 2.12
C TYR A 192 14.60 6.05 2.39
N GLN A 193 15.36 5.49 1.44
CA GLN A 193 16.82 5.43 1.57
C GLN A 193 17.45 6.82 1.56
N GLY A 194 16.96 7.73 0.71
CA GLY A 194 17.39 9.12 0.67
C GLY A 194 17.08 9.86 1.97
N ASP A 195 15.86 9.75 2.47
CA ASP A 195 15.44 10.36 3.74
C ASP A 195 16.25 9.83 4.92
N LEU A 196 16.50 8.51 4.99
CA LEU A 196 17.37 7.92 6.02
C LEU A 196 18.81 8.42 5.93
N ALA A 197 19.34 8.63 4.73
CA ALA A 197 20.68 9.18 4.55
C ALA A 197 20.77 10.65 5.01
N LEU A 198 19.70 11.44 4.83
CA LEU A 198 19.59 12.78 5.40
C LEU A 198 19.57 12.73 6.94
N ASP A 199 18.79 11.81 7.53
CA ASP A 199 18.74 11.63 8.99
C ASP A 199 20.09 11.24 9.62
N LEU A 200 20.99 10.69 8.81
CA LEU A 200 22.36 10.29 9.18
C LEU A 200 23.41 11.37 8.84
N GLY A 201 23.01 12.49 8.22
CA GLY A 201 23.93 13.53 7.75
C GLY A 201 24.78 13.13 6.54
N ASN A 202 24.48 12.01 5.88
CA ASN A 202 25.20 11.55 4.70
C ASN A 202 24.58 12.14 3.42
N HIS A 203 24.87 13.40 3.16
CA HIS A 203 24.34 14.14 2.01
C HIS A 203 24.72 13.50 0.65
N ALA A 204 25.90 12.89 0.55
CA ALA A 204 26.33 12.22 -0.69
C ALA A 204 25.45 11.01 -1.01
N ALA A 205 25.18 10.14 -0.03
CA ALA A 205 24.30 8.99 -0.20
C ALA A 205 22.83 9.39 -0.42
N ALA A 206 22.39 10.48 0.21
CA ALA A 206 21.06 11.05 -0.04
C ALA A 206 20.93 11.51 -1.49
N LEU A 207 21.90 12.30 -1.99
CA LEU A 207 21.91 12.77 -3.38
C LEU A 207 21.92 11.62 -4.38
N GLU A 208 22.69 10.56 -4.14
CA GLU A 208 22.69 9.38 -5.00
C GLU A 208 21.30 8.73 -5.08
N SER A 209 20.66 8.53 -3.92
CA SER A 209 19.32 7.93 -3.81
C SER A 209 18.27 8.77 -4.54
N PHE A 210 18.28 10.09 -4.32
CA PHE A 210 17.35 11.01 -4.97
C PHE A 210 17.62 11.18 -6.48
N THR A 211 18.88 11.07 -6.93
CA THR A 211 19.21 11.08 -8.38
C THR A 211 18.63 9.84 -9.07
N ARG A 212 18.76 8.66 -8.44
CA ARG A 212 18.13 7.43 -8.90
C ARG A 212 16.61 7.54 -8.90
N LEU A 213 16.02 8.18 -7.88
CA LEU A 213 14.59 8.47 -7.85
C LEU A 213 14.15 9.40 -8.99
N ALA A 214 14.89 10.48 -9.27
CA ALA A 214 14.57 11.43 -10.34
C ALA A 214 14.53 10.76 -11.72
N SER A 215 15.59 10.03 -12.07
CA SER A 215 15.67 9.28 -13.34
C SER A 215 14.50 8.29 -13.49
N ARG A 216 14.02 7.72 -12.38
CA ARG A 216 12.84 6.86 -12.36
C ARG A 216 11.54 7.64 -12.52
N GLY A 217 11.38 8.77 -11.83
CA GLY A 217 10.24 9.67 -11.97
C GLY A 217 10.06 10.13 -13.42
N ASP A 218 11.16 10.41 -14.11
CA ASP A 218 11.17 10.72 -15.54
C ASP A 218 10.75 9.55 -16.41
N ALA A 219 11.27 8.35 -16.14
CA ALA A 219 10.90 7.14 -16.88
C ALA A 219 9.45 6.68 -16.62
N LEU A 220 8.84 7.08 -15.49
CA LEU A 220 7.47 6.72 -15.11
C LEU A 220 6.43 7.80 -15.44
N GLY A 221 6.85 9.02 -15.77
CA GLY A 221 5.93 10.17 -15.90
C GLY A 221 5.22 10.53 -14.58
N GLN A 222 5.80 10.15 -13.43
CA GLN A 222 5.20 10.37 -12.11
C GLN A 222 5.78 11.64 -11.47
N THR A 223 4.97 12.70 -11.45
CA THR A 223 5.38 14.06 -11.00
C THR A 223 5.67 14.16 -9.51
N ASP A 224 5.05 13.30 -8.71
CA ASP A 224 5.26 13.15 -7.27
C ASP A 224 6.71 12.76 -6.95
N PHE A 225 7.28 11.76 -7.63
CA PHE A 225 8.69 11.39 -7.43
C PHE A 225 9.69 12.43 -7.93
N ARG A 226 9.30 13.24 -8.93
CA ARG A 226 10.12 14.40 -9.35
C ARG A 226 10.21 15.45 -8.25
N SER A 227 9.10 15.68 -7.52
CA SER A 227 9.08 16.62 -6.41
C SER A 227 9.94 16.13 -5.24
N SER A 228 9.79 14.86 -4.85
CA SER A 228 10.60 14.26 -3.78
C SER A 228 12.10 14.28 -4.10
N ALA A 229 12.49 13.98 -5.34
CA ALA A 229 13.90 13.97 -5.73
C ALA A 229 14.59 15.35 -5.65
N ARG A 230 13.84 16.45 -5.78
CA ARG A 230 14.39 17.82 -5.65
C ARG A 230 14.81 18.17 -4.22
N ARG A 231 14.28 17.48 -3.20
CA ARG A 231 14.67 17.68 -1.79
C ARG A 231 16.15 17.34 -1.55
N GLY A 232 16.73 16.45 -2.36
CA GLY A 232 18.15 16.07 -2.27
C GLY A 232 19.14 17.04 -2.92
N GLN A 233 18.65 18.11 -3.57
CA GLN A 233 19.47 19.07 -4.32
C GLN A 233 19.66 20.41 -3.59
N ALA A 234 19.05 20.58 -2.41
CA ALA A 234 19.19 21.74 -1.54
C ALA A 234 20.20 21.45 -0.42
#